data_AF-A0A930QNU1-F1
#
_entry.id   AF-A0A930QNU1-F1
#
_cell.length_a   1.000
_cell.length_b   1.000
_cell.length_c   1.000
_cell.angle_alpha   90.00
_cell.angle_beta   90.00
_cell.angle_gamma   90.00
#
_symmetry.space_group_name_H-M   'P 1'
#
loop_
_entity.id
_entity.type
_entity.pdbx_description
1 polymer ?
#
loop_
_entity_poly.entity_id
_entity_poly.type
_entity_poly.pdbx_seq_one_letter_code
_entity_poly.pdbx_strand_id
1 'polypeptide(L)' 'MLNMDKKLAKREEEGKIIRAGIVGAGQMGRGMVTQMALMKGIMPAIVSDIKFENVINAFH' A
#
# COMPACT_ATOMS: atom_id res chain seq x y z
N MET A 1 -11.96 7.18 12.21
CA MET A 1 -11.01 6.58 13.18
C MET A 1 -10.08 7.67 13.68
N LEU A 2 -9.93 7.83 15.01
CA LEU A 2 -9.07 8.88 15.58
C LEU A 2 -7.59 8.44 15.60
N ASN A 3 -6.68 9.35 15.25
CA ASN A 3 -5.21 9.23 15.35
C ASN A 3 -4.58 8.02 14.61
N MET A 4 -5.10 7.64 13.44
CA MET A 4 -4.56 6.49 12.71
C MET A 4 -3.16 6.76 12.13
N ASP A 5 -2.94 7.98 11.67
CA ASP A 5 -1.65 8.52 11.24
C ASP A 5 -0.57 8.33 12.33
N LYS A 6 -0.88 8.67 13.59
CA LYS A 6 0.06 8.52 14.71
C LYS A 6 0.35 7.05 15.02
N LYS A 7 -0.68 6.19 14.95
CA LYS A 7 -0.51 4.74 15.16
C LYS A 7 0.39 4.13 14.09
N LEU A 8 0.20 4.54 12.83
CA LEU A 8 1.01 4.10 11.71
C LEU A 8 2.45 4.61 11.81
N ALA A 9 2.67 5.88 12.14
CA ALA A 9 4.01 6.43 12.39
C ALA A 9 4.76 5.66 13.50
N LYS A 10 4.09 5.36 14.62
CA LYS A 10 4.69 4.56 15.69
C LYS A 10 5.09 3.15 15.22
N ARG A 11 4.31 2.52 14.34
CA ARG A 11 4.68 1.22 13.76
C ARG A 11 5.93 1.30 12.90
N GLU A 12 6.11 2.40 12.16
CA GLU A 12 7.31 2.66 11.38
C GLU A 12 8.54 2.81 12.27
N GLU A 13 8.44 3.62 13.34
CA GLU A 13 9.50 3.82 14.33
C GLU A 13 9.91 2.51 15.01
N GLU A 14 8.93 1.64 15.31
CA GLU A 14 9.17 0.31 15.89
C GLU A 14 9.64 -0.75 14.86
N GLY A 15 9.75 -0.40 13.57
CA GLY A 15 10.07 -1.34 12.49
C GLY A 15 8.96 -2.37 12.19
N LYS A 16 7.76 -2.20 12.75
CA LYS A 16 6.61 -3.11 12.62
C LYS A 16 5.70 -2.72 11.45
N ILE A 17 6.28 -2.50 10.28
CA ILE A 17 5.56 -2.06 9.08
C ILE A 17 4.46 -3.07 8.69
N ILE A 18 3.25 -2.57 8.42
CA ILE A 18 2.16 -3.37 7.86
C ILE A 18 2.49 -3.66 6.39
N ARG A 19 2.58 -4.94 6.04
CA ARG A 19 2.85 -5.40 4.67
C ARG A 19 1.56 -5.95 4.09
N ALA A 20 0.90 -5.21 3.21
CA ALA A 20 -0.35 -5.64 2.61
C ALA A 20 -0.14 -6.26 1.22
N GLY A 21 -0.89 -7.31 0.92
CA GLY A 21 -1.06 -7.82 -0.44
C GLY A 21 -2.27 -7.17 -1.09
N ILE A 22 -2.10 -6.65 -2.31
CA ILE A 22 -3.17 -6.07 -3.13
C ILE A 22 -3.49 -7.02 -4.27
N VAL A 23 -4.73 -7.47 -4.35
CA VAL A 23 -5.24 -8.33 -5.43
C VAL A 23 -6.20 -7.51 -6.28
N GLY A 24 -5.84 -7.30 -7.54
CA GLY A 24 -6.48 -6.37 -8.45
C GLY A 24 -5.81 -5.00 -8.41
N ALA A 25 -5.15 -4.63 -9.52
CA ALA A 25 -4.50 -3.35 -9.78
C ALA A 25 -5.24 -2.56 -10.88
N GLY A 26 -6.57 -2.64 -10.90
CA GLY A 26 -7.44 -1.75 -11.68
C GLY A 26 -7.38 -0.30 -11.17
N GLN A 27 -8.40 0.52 -11.43
CA GLN A 27 -8.37 1.92 -10.98
C GLN A 27 -8.25 2.06 -9.45
N MET A 28 -9.06 1.32 -8.69
CA MET A 28 -9.04 1.40 -7.22
C MET A 28 -7.75 0.79 -6.63
N GLY A 29 -7.31 -0.34 -7.17
CA GLY A 29 -6.10 -1.03 -6.72
C GLY A 29 -4.85 -0.15 -6.87
N ARG A 30 -4.70 0.52 -8.02
CA ARG A 30 -3.62 1.49 -8.23
C ARG A 30 -3.69 2.65 -7.24
N GLY A 31 -4.88 3.22 -7.04
CA GLY A 31 -5.06 4.28 -6.04
C GLY A 31 -4.62 3.84 -4.64
N MET A 32 -4.94 2.59 -4.25
CA MET A 32 -4.51 2.03 -2.97
C MET A 32 -3.00 1.84 -2.88
N VAL A 33 -2.36 1.31 -3.94
CA VAL A 33 -0.90 1.17 -4.03
C VAL A 33 -0.21 2.53 -3.88
N THR A 34 -0.65 3.55 -4.63
CA THR A 34 -0.10 4.91 -4.56
C THR A 34 -0.25 5.52 -3.17
N GLN A 35 -1.44 5.43 -2.57
CA GLN A 35 -1.67 5.98 -1.23
C GLN A 35 -0.80 5.28 -0.20
N MET A 36 -0.76 3.95 -0.20
CA MET A 36 0.05 3.19 0.75
C MET A 36 1.55 3.46 0.60
N ALA A 37 2.04 3.61 -0.63
CA ALA A 37 3.45 3.92 -0.88
C ALA A 37 3.89 5.29 -0.31
N LEU A 38 2.96 6.20 -0.09
CA LEU A 38 3.21 7.53 0.48
C LEU A 38 2.96 7.61 2.00
N MET A 39 2.39 6.56 2.59
CA MET A 39 2.04 6.51 4.01
C MET A 39 3.17 5.92 4.86
N LYS A 40 3.24 6.36 6.12
CA LYS A 40 4.17 5.79 7.10
C LYS A 40 3.66 4.46 7.65
N GLY A 41 4.56 3.53 7.94
CA GLY A 41 4.25 2.32 8.72
C GLY A 41 3.33 1.30 8.04
N ILE A 42 3.04 1.48 6.75
CA ILE A 42 2.31 0.56 5.88
C ILE A 42 2.91 0.61 4.47
N MET A 43 2.95 -0.53 3.77
CA MET A 43 3.40 -0.60 2.37
C MET A 43 2.66 -1.69 1.58
N PRO A 44 2.53 -1.53 0.25
CA PRO A 44 2.13 -2.62 -0.63
C PRO A 44 3.32 -3.58 -0.80
N ALA A 45 3.25 -4.75 -0.19
CA ALA A 45 4.33 -5.74 -0.22
C ALA A 45 4.25 -6.65 -1.46
N ILE A 46 3.04 -6.95 -1.91
CA ILE A 46 2.76 -7.74 -3.12
C ILE A 46 1.56 -7.11 -3.81
N VAL A 47 1.65 -6.96 -5.13
CA VAL A 47 0.52 -6.52 -5.97
C VAL A 47 0.35 -7.55 -7.08
N SER A 48 -0.87 -8.05 -7.26
CA SER A 48 -1.21 -8.99 -8.32
C SER A 48 -2.42 -8.52 -9.10
N ASP A 49 -2.42 -8.82 -10.40
CA ASP A 49 -3.56 -8.62 -11.28
C ASP A 49 -3.52 -9.69 -12.38
N ILE A 50 -4.67 -9.98 -12.96
CA ILE A 50 -4.78 -10.89 -14.10
C ILE A 50 -4.14 -10.31 -15.37
N LYS A 51 -4.04 -8.98 -15.47
CA LYS A 51 -3.34 -8.25 -16.52
C LYS A 51 -2.05 -7.68 -15.95
N PHE A 52 -0.90 -8.15 -16.43
CA PHE A 52 0.40 -7.74 -15.90
C PHE A 52 0.64 -6.23 -16.00
N GLU A 53 0.13 -5.59 -17.05
CA GLU A 53 0.24 -4.16 -17.28
C GLU A 53 -0.40 -3.33 -16.15
N ASN A 54 -1.47 -3.84 -15.53
CA ASN A 54 -2.11 -3.17 -14.40
C ASN A 54 -1.18 -3.10 -13.19
N VAL A 55 -0.38 -4.15 -12.96
CA VAL A 55 0.62 -4.16 -11.88
C VAL A 55 1.72 -3.16 -12.16
N ILE A 56 2.26 -3.11 -13.38
CA ILE A 56 3.29 -2.13 -13.76
C ILE A 56 2.76 -0.70 -13.61
N ASN A 57 1.56 -0.44 -14.12
CA ASN A 57 0.90 0.86 -14.03
C ASN A 57 0.51 1.27 -12.60
N ALA A 58 0.63 0.39 -11.61
CA ALA A 58 0.41 0.75 -10.20
C ALA A 58 1.61 1.46 -9.57
N PHE A 59 2.79 1.37 -10.20
CA PHE A 59 4.05 1.91 -9.69
C PHE A 59 4.69 2.96 -10.63
N HIS A 60 4.05 3.27 -11.75
CA HIS A 60 4.39 4.38 -12.64
C HIS A 60 3.58 5.63 -12.28
#